data_AF-A0A957KJ41-F1
#
_entry.id   AF-A0A957KJ41-F1
#
_cell.length_a   1.000
_cell.length_b   1.000
_cell.length_c   1.000
_cell.angle_alpha   90.00
_cell.angle_beta   90.00
_cell.angle_gamma   90.00
#
_symmetry.space_group_name_H-M   'P 1'
#
loop_
_entity.id
_entity.type
_entity.pdbx_description
1 polymer ?
#
loop_
_entity_poly.entity_id
_entity_poly.type
_entity_poly.pdbx_seq_one_letter_code
_entity_poly.pdbx_strand_id
1 'polypeptide(L)'
;MSDLLFSDSGHVSIEGARVLRFLNRSDACVEYLVLGFAGKVILRDFRLAGLKAIDYVLSTQDTSYFSDDFNGRAHISVFDWTEEQPMVIKLEDTAFAHHYLLLIMVGFDGYIPAYEFEVSVVQKTNDKEFALIAVAEIDQNEMTARTHSSPSESSCDSSFRSRADWAVAS
;
A
#
# COMPACT_ATOMS: atom_id res chain seq x y z
N MET A 1 23.71 14.09 -7.92
CA MET A 1 23.35 12.71 -7.53
C MET A 1 22.23 12.83 -6.53
N SER A 2 21.20 12.00 -6.60
CA SER A 2 20.13 11.95 -5.59
C SER A 2 20.64 11.25 -4.33
N ASP A 3 20.42 11.83 -3.16
CA ASP A 3 20.90 11.28 -1.88
C ASP A 3 19.96 10.16 -1.39
N LEU A 4 20.55 9.12 -0.79
CA LEU A 4 19.82 8.03 -0.15
C LEU A 4 19.33 8.52 1.22
N LEU A 5 18.01 8.61 1.39
CA LEU A 5 17.37 9.05 2.64
C LEU A 5 17.16 7.89 3.61
N PHE A 6 16.81 6.71 3.09
CA PHE A 6 16.48 5.55 3.91
C PHE A 6 16.80 4.25 3.17
N SER A 7 17.29 3.24 3.87
CA SER A 7 17.41 1.88 3.34
C SER A 7 17.33 0.82 4.44
N ASP A 8 16.21 0.11 4.53
CA ASP A 8 16.06 -1.04 5.44
C ASP A 8 14.84 -1.91 5.05
N SER A 9 14.64 -3.03 5.74
CA SER A 9 13.50 -3.92 5.56
C SER A 9 12.27 -3.44 6.32
N GLY A 10 11.15 -3.39 5.62
CA GLY A 10 9.88 -2.93 6.18
C GLY A 10 8.67 -3.57 5.52
N HIS A 11 7.51 -3.24 6.06
CA HIS A 11 6.22 -3.52 5.44
C HIS A 11 5.81 -2.33 4.57
N VAL A 12 5.23 -2.60 3.41
CA VAL A 12 4.69 -1.61 2.49
C VAL A 12 3.18 -1.60 2.63
N SER A 13 2.61 -0.45 3.01
CA SER A 13 1.17 -0.19 3.01
C SER A 13 0.87 0.97 2.06
N ILE A 14 0.13 0.68 1.00
CA ILE A 14 -0.40 1.69 0.09
C ILE A 14 -1.91 1.77 0.26
N GLU A 15 -2.42 2.98 0.56
CA GLU A 15 -3.82 3.22 0.90
C GLU A 15 -4.39 4.41 0.13
N GLY A 16 -5.65 4.28 -0.32
CA GLY A 16 -6.37 5.33 -1.04
C GLY A 16 -6.81 4.90 -2.44
N ALA A 17 -7.80 5.62 -2.98
CA ALA A 17 -8.28 5.36 -4.34
C ALA A 17 -7.28 5.91 -5.35
N ARG A 18 -6.80 5.06 -6.28
CA ARG A 18 -5.93 5.46 -7.39
C ARG A 18 -4.63 6.14 -6.95
N VAL A 19 -3.94 5.54 -5.98
CA VAL A 19 -2.65 6.03 -5.49
C VAL A 19 -1.54 5.85 -6.52
N LEU A 20 -1.59 4.74 -7.27
CA LEU A 20 -0.57 4.39 -8.26
C LEU A 20 -1.13 4.48 -9.67
N ARG A 21 -0.32 5.02 -10.58
CA ARG A 21 -0.51 4.88 -12.03
C ARG A 21 0.61 4.02 -12.59
N PHE A 22 0.25 2.89 -13.19
CA PHE A 22 1.18 2.05 -13.94
C PHE A 22 1.88 2.86 -15.05
N LEU A 23 3.20 2.76 -15.14
CA LEU A 23 3.99 3.41 -16.18
C LEU A 23 4.57 2.39 -17.15
N ASN A 24 5.30 1.41 -16.62
CA ASN A 24 6.05 0.46 -17.43
C ASN A 24 6.25 -0.87 -16.70
N ARG A 25 6.40 -1.94 -17.48
CA ARG A 25 6.79 -3.28 -17.03
C ARG A 25 7.93 -3.77 -17.91
N SER A 26 9.04 -4.13 -17.27
CA SER A 26 10.18 -4.85 -17.86
C SER A 26 10.41 -6.12 -17.09
N ASP A 27 11.07 -7.14 -17.63
CA ASP A 27 11.24 -8.47 -17.00
C ASP A 27 11.65 -8.44 -15.52
N ALA A 28 12.48 -7.47 -15.11
CA ALA A 28 13.00 -7.34 -13.75
C ALA A 28 12.27 -6.34 -12.85
N CYS A 29 11.40 -5.48 -13.40
CA CYS A 29 10.88 -4.33 -12.65
C CYS A 29 9.53 -3.84 -13.18
N VAL A 30 8.67 -3.41 -12.26
CA VAL A 30 7.49 -2.59 -12.54
C VAL A 30 7.71 -1.16 -12.06
N GLU A 31 7.40 -0.19 -12.91
CA GLU A 31 7.45 1.23 -12.56
C GLU A 31 6.03 1.82 -12.43
N TYR A 32 5.83 2.55 -11.34
CA TYR A 32 4.59 3.26 -11.05
C TYR A 32 4.88 4.74 -10.75
N LEU A 33 3.97 5.62 -11.16
CA LEU A 33 3.90 6.98 -10.65
C LEU A 33 3.00 6.98 -9.41
N VAL A 34 3.51 7.50 -8.29
CA VAL A 34 2.67 7.81 -7.13
C VAL A 34 1.98 9.15 -7.39
N LEU A 35 0.65 9.15 -7.30
CA LEU A 35 -0.20 10.31 -7.56
C LEU A 35 -0.33 11.19 -6.31
N GLY A 36 -0.81 12.43 -6.46
CA GLY A 36 -1.06 13.34 -5.34
C GLY A 36 0.08 14.30 -4.97
N PHE A 37 1.26 14.15 -5.58
CA PHE A 37 2.40 15.05 -5.39
C PHE A 37 2.60 15.98 -6.60
N ALA A 38 3.10 17.19 -6.37
CA ALA A 38 3.41 18.16 -7.44
C ALA A 38 4.67 17.74 -8.21
N GLY A 39 5.62 17.11 -7.51
CA GLY A 39 6.77 16.45 -8.11
C GLY A 39 6.44 15.04 -8.61
N LYS A 40 7.34 14.47 -9.40
CA LYS A 40 7.26 13.06 -9.80
C LYS A 40 7.84 12.20 -8.69
N VAL A 41 7.02 11.29 -8.15
CA VAL A 41 7.47 10.21 -7.27
C VAL A 41 7.34 8.90 -8.02
N ILE A 42 8.45 8.21 -8.24
CA ILE A 42 8.48 6.95 -8.97
C ILE A 42 8.71 5.80 -7.99
N LEU A 43 7.78 4.85 -7.98
CA LEU A 43 7.95 3.59 -7.27
C LEU A 43 8.43 2.54 -8.28
N ARG A 44 9.54 1.86 -7.93
CA ARG A 44 10.12 0.76 -8.70
C ARG A 44 10.04 -0.51 -7.87
N ASP A 45 9.24 -1.46 -8.33
CA ASP A 45 9.06 -2.74 -7.66
C ASP A 45 9.81 -3.84 -8.41
N PHE A 46 10.82 -4.39 -7.75
CA PHE A 46 11.65 -5.50 -8.21
C PHE A 46 11.23 -6.82 -7.56
N ARG A 47 10.27 -6.80 -6.63
CA ARG A 47 9.81 -8.00 -5.92
C ARG A 47 9.04 -8.91 -6.85
N LEU A 48 9.22 -10.22 -6.67
CA LEU A 48 8.44 -11.20 -7.42
C LEU A 48 6.92 -11.03 -7.22
N ALA A 49 6.49 -10.64 -6.02
CA ALA A 49 5.08 -10.41 -5.71
C ALA A 49 4.50 -9.25 -6.55
N GLY A 50 5.18 -8.10 -6.62
CA GLY A 50 4.74 -6.96 -7.42
C GLY A 50 4.72 -7.25 -8.92
N LEU A 51 5.70 -8.01 -9.43
CA LEU A 51 5.72 -8.46 -10.82
C LEU A 51 4.49 -9.34 -11.13
N LYS A 52 4.16 -10.30 -10.25
CA LYS A 52 3.00 -11.18 -10.42
C LYS A 52 1.68 -10.41 -10.35
N ALA A 53 1.57 -9.47 -9.40
CA ALA A 53 0.39 -8.64 -9.24
C ALA A 53 0.09 -7.85 -10.52
N ILE A 54 1.10 -7.22 -11.12
CA ILE A 54 0.89 -6.46 -12.36
C ILE A 54 0.62 -7.37 -13.56
N ASP A 55 1.28 -8.53 -13.65
CA ASP A 55 1.05 -9.47 -14.75
C ASP A 55 -0.39 -10.02 -14.71
N TYR A 56 -0.94 -10.25 -13.50
CA TYR A 56 -2.35 -10.59 -13.32
C TYR A 56 -3.27 -9.46 -13.80
N VAL A 57 -3.05 -8.21 -13.35
CA VAL A 57 -3.86 -7.06 -13.76
C VAL A 57 -3.80 -6.85 -15.28
N LEU A 58 -2.63 -6.96 -15.90
CA LEU A 58 -2.46 -6.75 -17.34
C LEU A 58 -3.17 -7.84 -18.17
N SER A 59 -3.22 -9.08 -17.66
CA SER A 59 -3.87 -10.20 -18.36
C SER A 59 -5.38 -10.29 -18.15
N THR A 60 -5.88 -9.84 -17.00
CA THR A 60 -7.29 -9.99 -16.61
C THR A 60 -8.09 -8.69 -16.61
N GLN A 61 -7.41 -7.54 -16.55
CA GLN A 61 -7.98 -6.22 -16.25
C GLN A 61 -8.66 -6.13 -14.87
N ASP A 62 -8.45 -7.11 -14.01
CA ASP A 62 -8.99 -7.16 -12.65
C ASP A 62 -7.97 -6.64 -11.65
N THR A 63 -8.35 -5.62 -10.89
CA THR A 63 -7.50 -4.98 -9.88
C THR A 63 -7.87 -5.37 -8.45
N SER A 64 -8.85 -6.27 -8.27
CA SER A 64 -9.46 -6.55 -6.96
C SER A 64 -8.46 -7.09 -5.93
N TYR A 65 -7.42 -7.80 -6.38
CA TYR A 65 -6.39 -8.40 -5.52
C TYR A 65 -5.06 -7.67 -5.56
N PHE A 66 -4.94 -6.60 -6.35
CA PHE A 66 -3.67 -5.92 -6.56
C PHE A 66 -3.07 -5.42 -5.24
N SER A 67 -3.89 -4.82 -4.37
CA SER A 67 -3.42 -4.31 -3.07
C SER A 67 -2.85 -5.40 -2.18
N ASP A 68 -3.49 -6.57 -2.14
CA ASP A 68 -3.12 -7.65 -1.23
C ASP A 68 -1.84 -8.34 -1.69
N ASP A 69 -1.65 -8.48 -3.00
CA ASP A 69 -0.43 -9.05 -3.57
C ASP A 69 0.73 -8.05 -3.57
N PHE A 70 0.43 -6.76 -3.72
CA PHE A 70 1.44 -5.70 -3.77
C PHE A 70 1.91 -5.26 -2.37
N ASN A 71 0.98 -5.07 -1.43
CA ASN A 71 1.29 -4.69 -0.05
C ASN A 71 1.95 -5.86 0.66
N GLY A 72 2.97 -5.58 1.45
CA GLY A 72 3.76 -6.62 2.07
C GLY A 72 5.20 -6.23 2.29
N ARG A 73 6.01 -7.23 2.59
CA ARG A 73 7.42 -7.00 2.97
C ARG A 73 8.26 -6.59 1.78
N ALA A 74 9.22 -5.71 2.03
CA ALA A 74 10.22 -5.28 1.06
C ALA A 74 11.50 -4.83 1.78
N HIS A 75 12.64 -4.98 1.12
CA HIS A 75 13.75 -4.06 1.36
C HIS A 75 13.39 -2.74 0.64
N ILE A 76 13.33 -1.65 1.41
CA ILE A 76 12.88 -0.35 0.95
C ILE A 76 14.10 0.55 0.85
N SER A 77 14.32 1.16 -0.31
CA SER A 77 15.27 2.26 -0.45
C SER A 77 14.54 3.52 -0.95
N VAL A 78 14.70 4.63 -0.23
CA VAL A 78 14.11 5.93 -0.60
C VAL A 78 15.22 6.89 -0.98
N PHE A 79 15.15 7.40 -2.19
CA PHE A 79 16.06 8.41 -2.73
C PHE A 79 15.34 9.75 -2.83
N ASP A 80 15.97 10.82 -2.38
CA ASP A 80 15.39 12.16 -2.39
C ASP A 80 15.05 12.62 -3.81
N TRP A 81 14.06 13.51 -3.94
CA TRP A 81 13.89 14.26 -5.19
C TRP A 81 14.85 15.44 -5.21
N THR A 82 15.34 15.79 -6.39
CA THR A 82 16.01 17.07 -6.61
C THR A 82 15.16 17.90 -7.57
N GLU A 83 15.49 19.18 -7.79
CA GLU A 83 14.80 19.98 -8.80
C GLU A 83 14.83 19.33 -10.20
N GLU A 84 15.84 18.50 -10.46
CA GLU A 84 16.08 17.86 -11.75
C GLU A 84 15.65 16.39 -11.79
N GLN A 85 15.37 15.74 -10.65
CA GLN A 85 15.12 14.30 -10.59
C GLN A 85 13.93 13.92 -9.71
N PRO A 86 13.13 12.92 -10.13
CA PRO A 86 12.04 12.43 -9.30
C PRO A 86 12.58 11.79 -8.01
N MET A 87 11.77 11.81 -6.95
CA MET A 87 11.98 10.92 -5.81
C MET A 87 11.76 9.50 -6.28
N VAL A 88 12.64 8.59 -5.87
CA VAL A 88 12.56 7.18 -6.26
C VAL A 88 12.44 6.32 -5.01
N ILE A 89 11.42 5.49 -4.98
CA ILE A 89 11.25 4.44 -3.97
C ILE A 89 11.51 3.11 -4.66
N LYS A 90 12.48 2.34 -4.16
CA LYS A 90 12.74 0.97 -4.62
C LYS A 90 12.22 -0.03 -3.61
N LEU A 91 11.52 -1.04 -4.11
CA LEU A 91 11.08 -2.20 -3.35
C LEU A 91 11.77 -3.43 -3.90
N GLU A 92 12.51 -4.14 -3.06
CA GLU A 92 13.23 -5.36 -3.41
C GLU A 92 12.82 -6.51 -2.48
N ASP A 93 12.99 -7.75 -2.94
CA ASP A 93 12.68 -8.92 -2.12
C ASP A 93 13.61 -8.94 -0.90
N THR A 94 13.05 -9.25 0.27
CA THR A 94 13.80 -9.35 1.52
C THR A 94 13.45 -10.63 2.27
N ALA A 95 14.45 -11.24 2.89
CA ALA A 95 14.29 -12.34 3.83
C ALA A 95 14.35 -11.88 5.30
N PHE A 96 14.66 -10.60 5.54
CA PHE A 96 14.85 -10.05 6.88
C PHE A 96 13.50 -9.71 7.55
N ALA A 97 13.52 -9.62 8.88
CA ALA A 97 12.39 -9.11 9.63
C ALA A 97 12.14 -7.64 9.26
N HIS A 98 10.87 -7.22 9.31
CA HIS A 98 10.49 -5.83 9.08
C HIS A 98 10.52 -5.09 10.42
N HIS A 99 11.24 -3.98 10.45
CA HIS A 99 11.28 -3.04 11.58
C HIS A 99 10.61 -1.70 11.24
N TYR A 100 10.34 -1.50 9.95
CA TYR A 100 9.80 -0.25 9.45
C TYR A 100 8.49 -0.46 8.69
N LEU A 101 7.73 0.63 8.57
CA LEU A 101 6.54 0.74 7.75
C LEU A 101 6.76 1.84 6.72
N LEU A 102 6.76 1.49 5.43
CA LEU A 102 6.55 2.44 4.34
C LEU A 102 5.05 2.63 4.15
N LEU A 103 4.59 3.85 4.37
CA LEU A 103 3.21 4.26 4.24
C LEU A 103 3.07 5.22 3.04
N ILE A 104 2.25 4.86 2.06
CA ILE A 104 1.89 5.74 0.94
C ILE A 104 0.38 5.92 0.94
N MET A 105 -0.09 7.12 1.27
CA MET A 105 -1.51 7.44 1.34
C MET A 105 -1.84 8.63 0.45
N VAL A 106 -2.90 8.55 -0.36
CA VAL A 106 -3.34 9.66 -1.21
C VAL A 106 -4.85 9.81 -1.13
N GLY A 107 -5.31 11.05 -0.97
CA GLY A 107 -6.73 11.38 -0.92
C GLY A 107 -7.35 11.12 0.44
N PHE A 108 -6.59 11.35 1.51
CA PHE A 108 -7.10 11.25 2.87
C PHE A 108 -7.37 12.64 3.46
N ASP A 109 -8.51 12.80 4.12
CA ASP A 109 -8.95 14.01 4.83
C ASP A 109 -8.87 13.81 6.35
N GLY A 110 -7.72 13.34 6.83
CA GLY A 110 -7.62 12.77 8.18
C GLY A 110 -6.38 13.16 8.96
N TYR A 111 -6.25 12.49 10.11
CA TYR A 111 -5.10 12.60 10.99
C TYR A 111 -3.94 11.78 10.45
N ILE A 112 -2.78 12.42 10.28
CA ILE A 112 -1.53 11.71 10.03
C ILE A 112 -1.17 10.99 11.33
N PRO A 113 -0.91 9.67 11.31
CA PRO A 113 -0.48 8.95 12.49
C PRO A 113 0.76 9.61 13.13
N ALA A 114 0.78 9.71 14.45
CA ALA A 114 1.91 10.25 15.18
C ALA A 114 2.99 9.15 15.34
N TYR A 115 3.81 8.98 14.30
CA TYR A 115 5.01 8.15 14.34
C TYR A 115 6.26 9.00 14.42
N GLU A 116 7.35 8.43 14.93
CA GLU A 116 8.69 8.95 14.66
C GLU A 116 9.10 8.50 13.25
N PHE A 117 9.09 9.47 12.33
CA PHE A 117 9.34 9.20 10.91
C PHE A 117 10.82 9.41 10.57
N GLU A 118 11.44 8.41 9.98
CA GLU A 118 12.76 8.50 9.34
C GLU A 118 12.69 9.34 8.06
N VAL A 119 11.58 9.19 7.32
CA VAL A 119 11.27 9.97 6.12
C VAL A 119 9.80 10.37 6.18
N SER A 120 9.48 11.63 5.90
CA SER A 120 8.10 12.05 5.71
C SER A 120 7.98 13.16 4.67
N VAL A 121 7.01 12.99 3.77
CA VAL A 121 6.63 13.95 2.76
C VAL A 121 5.12 14.07 2.81
N VAL A 122 4.64 15.29 3.09
CA VAL A 122 3.21 15.61 3.12
C VAL A 122 2.94 16.68 2.09
N GLN A 123 1.94 16.46 1.25
CA GLN A 123 1.49 17.45 0.29
C GLN A 123 -0.02 17.60 0.29
N LYS A 124 -0.49 18.84 0.25
CA LYS A 124 -1.91 19.14 0.06
C LYS A 124 -2.31 18.92 -1.40
N THR A 125 -3.43 18.23 -1.60
CA THR A 125 -4.05 18.01 -2.91
C THR A 125 -5.08 19.12 -3.22
N ASN A 126 -5.65 19.11 -4.43
CA ASN A 126 -6.61 20.12 -4.87
C ASN A 126 -7.94 20.08 -4.10
N ASP A 127 -8.32 18.92 -3.55
CA ASP A 127 -9.63 18.68 -2.94
C ASP A 127 -9.63 18.83 -1.41
N LYS A 128 -8.65 19.56 -0.86
CA LYS A 128 -8.39 19.72 0.59
C LYS A 128 -7.95 18.42 1.30
N GLU A 129 -7.77 17.33 0.57
CA GLU A 129 -7.15 16.09 1.04
C GLU A 129 -5.63 16.20 1.00
N PHE A 130 -4.94 15.20 1.56
CA PHE A 130 -3.49 15.12 1.60
C PHE A 130 -2.96 13.89 0.87
N ALA A 131 -1.70 13.99 0.45
CA ALA A 131 -0.85 12.89 0.03
C ALA A 131 0.33 12.78 1.01
N LEU A 132 0.66 11.55 1.41
CA LEU A 132 1.67 11.22 2.39
C LEU A 132 2.54 10.09 1.84
N ILE A 133 3.86 10.28 1.91
CA ILE A 133 4.84 9.21 1.87
C ILE A 133 5.60 9.29 3.17
N ALA A 134 5.67 8.21 3.91
CA ALA A 134 6.44 8.17 5.13
C ALA A 134 7.07 6.82 5.39
N VAL A 135 8.22 6.83 6.07
CA VAL A 135 8.86 5.65 6.64
C VAL A 135 8.91 5.85 8.14
N ALA A 136 8.30 4.94 8.89
CA ALA A 136 8.27 4.96 10.35
C ALA A 136 8.88 3.66 10.89
N GLU A 137 9.66 3.75 11.97
CA GLU A 137 9.97 2.57 12.77
C GLU A 137 8.68 2.10 13.48
N ILE A 138 8.46 0.79 13.51
CA ILE A 138 7.31 0.19 14.19
C ILE A 138 7.80 -0.84 15.19
N ASP A 139 7.25 -0.75 16.40
CA ASP A 139 7.48 -1.79 17.39
C ASP A 139 6.70 -3.05 16.97
N GLN A 140 7.37 -4.21 16.89
CA GLN A 140 6.83 -5.41 16.24
C GLN A 140 5.48 -5.89 16.82
N ASN A 141 5.15 -5.47 18.04
CA ASN A 141 3.88 -5.76 18.70
C ASN A 141 2.67 -5.04 18.06
N GLU A 142 2.85 -3.86 17.46
CA GLU A 142 1.75 -3.06 16.91
C GLU A 142 1.22 -3.58 15.57
N MET A 143 2.07 -4.21 14.74
CA MET A 143 1.67 -4.70 13.42
C MET A 143 0.71 -5.90 13.50
N THR A 144 0.89 -6.78 14.49
CA THR A 144 -0.03 -7.90 14.76
C THR A 144 -1.45 -7.45 15.10
N ALA A 145 -1.62 -6.31 15.75
CA ALA A 145 -2.94 -5.80 16.13
C ALA A 145 -3.75 -5.30 14.91
N ARG A 146 -3.09 -4.82 13.86
CA ARG A 146 -3.73 -4.32 12.63
C ARG A 146 -4.08 -5.42 11.63
N THR A 147 -3.31 -6.50 11.56
CA THR A 147 -3.66 -7.67 10.72
C THR A 147 -4.87 -8.44 11.27
N HIS A 148 -5.14 -8.34 12.57
CA HIS A 148 -6.28 -9.00 13.23
C HIS A 148 -7.56 -8.16 13.32
N SER A 149 -7.58 -6.91 12.83
CA SER A 149 -8.73 -6.01 12.92
C SER A 149 -9.53 -5.83 11.62
N SER A 150 -9.31 -6.70 10.62
CA SER A 150 -10.38 -6.96 9.64
C SER A 150 -11.49 -7.74 10.32
N PRO A 151 -12.76 -7.28 10.33
CA PRO A 151 -13.83 -8.09 10.88
C PRO A 151 -13.93 -9.36 10.04
N SER A 152 -13.68 -10.49 10.67
CA SER A 152 -14.13 -11.77 10.15
C SER A 152 -15.65 -11.69 10.07
N GLU A 153 -16.16 -11.52 8.86
CA GLU A 153 -17.59 -11.67 8.61
C GLU A 153 -18.02 -13.06 9.08
N SER A 154 -18.88 -13.02 10.10
CA SER A 154 -19.91 -13.99 10.44
C SER A 154 -19.52 -15.46 10.39
N SER A 155 -19.25 -15.98 11.59
CA SER A 155 -19.77 -17.28 12.03
C SER A 155 -21.11 -17.60 11.38
N CYS A 156 -21.13 -18.63 10.53
CA CYS A 156 -22.36 -19.29 10.10
C CYS A 156 -23.07 -19.84 11.34
N ASP A 157 -24.04 -19.09 11.87
CA ASP A 157 -24.98 -19.57 12.87
C ASP A 157 -25.94 -20.54 12.19
N SER A 158 -25.71 -21.82 12.42
CA SER A 158 -26.54 -22.93 11.96
C SER A 158 -27.69 -23.13 12.92
N SER A 159 -28.73 -22.28 12.82
CA SER A 159 -29.95 -22.47 13.60
C SER A 159 -31.23 -21.94 12.95
N PHE A 160 -31.41 -22.10 11.63
CA PHE A 160 -32.75 -21.99 11.03
C PHE A 160 -33.48 -23.34 11.09
N ARG A 161 -34.27 -23.48 12.16
CA ARG A 161 -35.27 -24.54 12.29
C ARG A 161 -36.36 -24.36 11.23
N SER A 162 -36.61 -25.45 10.53
CA SER A 162 -37.81 -25.76 9.75
C SER A 162 -39.10 -25.30 10.44
N ARG A 163 -39.93 -24.55 9.70
CA ARG A 163 -41.40 -24.67 9.64
C ARG A 163 -41.97 -23.65 8.64
N ALA A 164 -42.27 -24.11 7.44
CA ALA A 164 -43.24 -23.49 6.56
C ALA A 164 -44.53 -24.33 6.65
N ASP A 165 -45.39 -23.98 7.61
CA ASP A 165 -46.77 -24.42 7.64
C ASP A 165 -47.68 -23.32 7.06
N TRP A 166 -48.77 -23.78 6.49
CA TRP A 166 -49.70 -23.16 5.54
C TRP A 166 -50.42 -21.85 5.92
N ALA A 167 -50.73 -21.08 4.87
CA ALA A 167 -52.00 -20.41 4.52
C ALA A 167 -52.90 -19.77 5.59
N VAL A 168 -53.37 -18.53 5.34
CA VAL A 168 -54.77 -18.19 4.94
C VAL A 168 -55.03 -16.67 5.06
N ALA A 169 -55.57 -16.12 3.96
CA ALA A 169 -56.51 -15.01 3.76
C ALA A 169 -56.39 -13.67 4.53
N SER A 170 -56.40 -12.57 3.77
CA SER A 170 -57.59 -11.72 3.57
C SER A 170 -57.51 -11.03 2.21
#